data_AF-A0A4Q3GUE4-F1
#
_entry.id   AF-A0A4Q3GUE4-F1
#
_cell.length_a   1.000
_cell.length_b   1.000
_cell.length_c   1.000
_cell.angle_alpha   90.00
_cell.angle_beta   90.00
_cell.angle_gamma   90.00
#
_symmetry.space_group_name_H-M   'P 1'
#
loop_
_entity.id
_entity.type
_entity.pdbx_description
1 polymer ?
#
loop_
_entity_poly.entity_id
_entity_poly.type
_entity_poly.pdbx_seq_one_letter_code
_entity_poly.pdbx_strand_id
1 'polypeptide(L)'
;MKFNSRLLRLSVLAGAILSFAAHAQEAVKSGPWSARSTWSGRAVPKAGSKVTINDKVNVVLDVSPPALNGLTIMGKLSFSDKADLDLATEWIMVHGELEIGTEANPHTRKATITLTDNVKGEQVMGMGDRGIMLSGGTLNL
;
A
#
# COMPACT_ATOMS: atom_id res chain seq x y z
N MET A 1 12.91 46.64 55.11
CA MET A 1 13.50 45.42 54.51
C MET A 1 12.36 44.69 53.78
N LYS A 2 12.27 44.82 52.44
CA LYS A 2 11.19 44.20 51.62
C LYS A 2 11.82 43.08 50.79
N PHE A 3 11.39 41.84 51.01
CA PHE A 3 11.80 40.67 50.22
C PHE A 3 10.93 40.56 48.97
N ASN A 4 11.56 40.61 47.79
CA ASN A 4 10.93 40.34 46.51
C ASN A 4 11.22 38.89 46.10
N SER A 5 10.22 38.02 46.13
CA SER A 5 10.29 36.69 45.53
C SER A 5 9.85 36.75 44.06
N ARG A 6 10.80 36.55 43.14
CA ARG A 6 10.53 36.37 41.71
C ARG A 6 10.18 34.91 41.44
N LEU A 7 8.95 34.64 41.01
CA LEU A 7 8.51 33.33 40.54
C LEU A 7 9.12 33.05 39.15
N LEU A 8 9.97 32.03 39.04
CA LEU A 8 10.35 31.44 37.75
C LEU A 8 9.14 30.68 37.19
N ARG A 9 8.64 31.09 36.02
CA ARG A 9 7.72 30.28 35.22
C ARG A 9 8.54 29.43 34.27
N LEU A 10 8.61 28.12 34.52
CA LEU A 10 9.06 27.15 33.53
C LEU A 10 7.94 26.96 32.50
N SER A 11 8.14 27.47 31.29
CA SER A 11 7.29 27.14 30.15
C SER A 11 7.87 25.90 29.47
N VAL A 12 7.24 24.74 29.69
CA VAL A 12 7.52 23.53 28.91
C VAL A 12 6.75 23.64 27.60
N LEU A 13 7.46 23.92 26.50
CA LEU A 13 6.91 23.84 25.15
C LEU A 13 6.92 22.36 24.72
N ALA A 14 5.76 21.71 24.78
CA ALA A 14 5.59 20.38 24.19
C ALA A 14 5.56 20.51 22.67
N GLY A 15 6.69 20.24 22.00
CA GLY A 15 6.75 20.14 20.55
C GLY A 15 5.95 18.92 20.09
N ALA A 16 4.87 19.14 19.35
CA ALA A 16 4.13 18.06 18.69
C ALA A 16 5.01 17.47 17.57
N ILE A 17 5.59 16.30 17.83
CA ILE A 17 6.27 15.51 16.80
C ILE A 17 5.16 14.88 15.95
N LEU A 18 4.90 15.45 14.77
CA LEU A 18 4.05 14.84 13.76
C LEU A 18 4.83 13.66 13.14
N SER A 19 4.67 12.48 13.72
CA SER A 19 5.15 11.24 13.10
C SER A 19 4.32 10.97 11.84
N PHE A 20 4.91 11.16 10.66
CA PHE A 20 4.38 10.61 9.41
C PHE A 20 4.60 9.10 9.42
N ALA A 21 3.77 8.36 10.14
CA ALA A 21 3.71 6.92 9.98
C ALA A 21 3.28 6.64 8.52
N ALA A 22 4.05 5.82 7.81
CA ALA A 22 3.58 5.22 6.56
C ALA A 22 2.21 4.59 6.86
N HIS A 23 1.17 4.99 6.12
CA HIS A 23 -0.17 4.49 6.35
C HIS A 23 -0.23 3.04 5.87
N ALA A 24 0.03 2.11 6.78
CA ALA A 24 -0.18 0.69 6.57
C ALA A 24 -1.68 0.44 6.42
N GLN A 25 -2.08 -0.12 5.29
CA GLN A 25 -3.48 -0.39 4.97
C GLN A 25 -3.62 -1.87 4.60
N GLU A 26 -4.56 -2.55 5.25
CA GLU A 26 -4.75 -3.99 5.03
C GLU A 26 -6.10 -4.26 4.37
N ALA A 27 -6.11 -5.14 3.36
CA ALA A 27 -7.33 -5.77 2.89
C ALA A 27 -7.66 -6.95 3.81
N VAL A 28 -8.77 -6.84 4.53
CA VAL A 28 -9.22 -7.82 5.54
C VAL A 28 -10.42 -8.63 5.08
N LYS A 29 -10.99 -8.28 3.92
CA LYS A 29 -12.13 -8.99 3.32
C LYS A 29 -12.01 -8.97 1.81
N SER A 30 -12.38 -10.08 1.16
CA SER A 30 -12.41 -10.17 -0.30
C SER A 30 -13.46 -9.24 -0.89
N GLY A 31 -13.14 -8.62 -2.03
CA GLY A 31 -14.01 -7.64 -2.68
C GLY A 31 -13.27 -6.70 -3.62
N PRO A 32 -13.99 -5.72 -4.22
CA PRO A 32 -13.37 -4.72 -5.06
C PRO A 32 -12.48 -3.78 -4.25
N TRP A 33 -11.40 -3.29 -4.86
CA TRP A 33 -10.49 -2.31 -4.28
C TRP A 33 -11.22 -1.02 -3.87
N SER A 34 -12.19 -0.58 -4.67
CA SER A 34 -12.98 0.63 -4.38
C SER A 34 -13.87 0.51 -3.13
N ALA A 35 -14.23 -0.70 -2.70
CA ALA A 35 -15.14 -0.88 -1.57
C ALA A 35 -14.46 -0.65 -0.23
N ARG A 36 -15.02 0.26 0.56
CA ARG A 36 -14.56 0.53 1.93
C ARG A 36 -14.56 -0.72 2.82
N SER A 37 -15.48 -1.66 2.60
CA SER A 37 -15.56 -2.90 3.37
C SER A 37 -14.42 -3.88 3.15
N THR A 38 -13.66 -3.74 2.05
CA THR A 38 -12.47 -4.55 1.74
C THR A 38 -11.35 -4.25 2.74
N TRP A 39 -11.30 -3.02 3.25
CA TRP A 39 -10.15 -2.47 3.96
C TRP A 39 -10.34 -2.35 5.47
N SER A 40 -9.27 -2.58 6.22
CA SER A 40 -9.21 -2.27 7.65
C SER A 40 -9.55 -0.80 7.91
N GLY A 41 -10.25 -0.53 9.02
CA GLY A 41 -10.73 0.82 9.34
C GLY A 41 -11.81 1.37 8.38
N ARG A 42 -12.31 0.54 7.44
CA ARG A 42 -13.29 0.94 6.41
C ARG A 42 -12.83 2.14 5.58
N ALA A 43 -11.54 2.19 5.23
CA ALA A 43 -10.94 3.27 4.44
C ALA A 43 -10.09 2.70 3.32
N VAL A 44 -10.29 3.17 2.10
CA VAL A 44 -9.49 2.77 0.92
C VAL A 44 -8.07 3.34 1.06
N PRO A 45 -7.01 2.62 0.62
CA PRO A 45 -5.65 3.11 0.60
C PRO A 45 -5.52 4.49 -0.04
N LYS A 46 -4.65 5.32 0.53
CA LYS A 46 -4.35 6.67 0.03
C LYS A 46 -2.98 6.69 -0.65
N ALA A 47 -2.66 7.82 -1.29
CA ALA A 47 -1.33 8.05 -1.83
C ALA A 47 -0.27 7.82 -0.74
N GLY A 48 0.79 7.08 -1.08
CA GLY A 48 1.88 6.74 -0.18
C GLY A 48 1.56 5.64 0.85
N SER A 49 0.37 5.03 0.80
CA SER A 49 0.08 3.86 1.64
C SER A 49 0.98 2.68 1.30
N LYS A 50 1.39 1.93 2.31
CA LYS A 50 1.91 0.56 2.14
C LYS A 50 0.74 -0.39 2.34
N VAL A 51 0.45 -1.21 1.34
CA VAL A 51 -0.76 -2.03 1.30
C VAL A 51 -0.42 -3.50 1.50
N THR A 52 -1.17 -4.19 2.34
CA THR A 52 -1.11 -5.66 2.46
C THR A 52 -2.46 -6.26 2.10
N ILE A 53 -2.47 -7.23 1.18
CA ILE A 53 -3.63 -8.09 0.94
C ILE A 53 -3.42 -9.36 1.74
N ASN A 54 -4.21 -9.53 2.80
CA ASN A 54 -4.01 -10.62 3.77
C ASN A 54 -4.23 -12.00 3.15
N ASP A 55 -3.71 -13.04 3.81
CA ASP A 55 -3.90 -14.43 3.38
C ASP A 55 -5.40 -14.74 3.23
N LYS A 56 -5.74 -15.56 2.22
CA LYS A 56 -7.12 -15.93 1.85
C LYS A 56 -8.04 -14.75 1.47
N VAL A 57 -7.51 -13.54 1.32
CA VAL A 57 -8.24 -12.37 0.82
C VAL A 57 -8.00 -12.19 -0.67
N ASN A 58 -9.09 -12.08 -1.43
CA ASN A 58 -9.06 -11.86 -2.87
C ASN A 58 -9.57 -10.45 -3.18
N VAL A 59 -8.69 -9.58 -3.66
CA VAL A 59 -9.03 -8.22 -4.06
C VAL A 59 -9.07 -8.11 -5.58
N VAL A 60 -10.11 -7.44 -6.09
CA VAL A 60 -10.22 -7.08 -7.50
C VAL A 60 -9.91 -5.59 -7.64
N LEU A 61 -8.85 -5.24 -8.36
CA LEU A 61 -8.56 -3.87 -8.76
C LEU A 61 -9.61 -3.44 -9.79
N ASP A 62 -10.58 -2.65 -9.34
CA ASP A 62 -11.69 -2.14 -10.16
C ASP A 62 -11.59 -0.64 -10.45
N VAL A 63 -10.61 0.03 -9.83
CA VAL A 63 -10.26 1.44 -10.03
C VAL A 63 -8.74 1.59 -9.92
N SER A 64 -8.14 2.52 -10.68
CA SER A 64 -6.72 2.87 -10.53
C SER A 64 -6.49 3.54 -9.17
N PRO A 65 -5.73 2.94 -8.24
CA PRO A 65 -5.45 3.56 -6.95
C PRO A 65 -4.49 4.74 -7.10
N PRO A 66 -4.43 5.65 -6.11
CA PRO A 66 -3.33 6.59 -6.02
C PRO A 66 -2.00 5.85 -5.86
N ALA A 67 -0.88 6.49 -6.23
CA ALA A 67 0.44 5.87 -6.14
C ALA A 67 0.76 5.38 -4.71
N LEU A 68 1.18 4.12 -4.59
CA LEU A 68 1.42 3.43 -3.32
C LEU A 68 2.93 3.33 -3.02
N ASN A 69 3.29 3.33 -1.74
CA ASN A 69 4.70 3.13 -1.33
C ASN A 69 5.10 1.65 -1.19
N GLY A 70 4.22 0.73 -1.57
CA GLY A 70 4.50 -0.70 -1.56
C GLY A 70 3.24 -1.53 -1.48
N LEU A 71 3.30 -2.73 -2.02
CA LEU A 71 2.21 -3.69 -2.04
C LEU A 71 2.71 -5.09 -1.68
N THR A 72 2.23 -5.65 -0.57
CA THR A 72 2.46 -7.05 -0.18
C THR A 72 1.20 -7.87 -0.44
N ILE A 73 1.32 -8.93 -1.25
CA ILE A 73 0.20 -9.78 -1.64
C ILE A 73 0.39 -11.16 -0.99
N MET A 74 -0.29 -11.39 0.13
CA MET A 74 -0.36 -12.71 0.79
C MET A 74 -1.50 -13.55 0.21
N GLY A 75 -2.63 -12.92 -0.07
CA GLY A 75 -3.78 -13.53 -0.77
C GLY A 75 -3.68 -13.36 -2.28
N LYS A 76 -4.72 -12.80 -2.91
CA LYS A 76 -4.77 -12.56 -4.36
C LYS A 76 -5.10 -11.10 -4.68
N LEU A 77 -4.37 -10.53 -5.64
CA LEU A 77 -4.79 -9.32 -6.37
C LEU A 77 -5.08 -9.70 -7.82
N SER A 78 -6.27 -9.32 -8.30
CA SER A 78 -6.67 -9.48 -9.70
C SER A 78 -7.06 -8.15 -10.34
N PHE A 79 -6.96 -8.02 -11.67
CA PHE A 79 -7.40 -6.82 -12.39
C PHE A 79 -8.78 -7.01 -13.00
N SER A 80 -9.64 -5.99 -12.94
CA SER A 80 -10.96 -6.05 -13.54
C SER A 80 -10.91 -5.85 -15.05
N ASP A 81 -11.58 -6.71 -15.81
CA ASP A 81 -11.81 -6.59 -17.27
C ASP A 81 -12.76 -5.44 -17.69
N LYS A 82 -13.13 -4.54 -16.78
CA LYS A 82 -14.17 -3.52 -17.05
C LYS A 82 -13.61 -2.18 -17.52
N ALA A 83 -12.34 -1.91 -17.27
CA ALA A 83 -11.71 -0.63 -17.59
C ALA A 83 -10.20 -0.82 -17.79
N ASP A 84 -9.56 0.17 -18.40
CA ASP A 84 -8.11 0.26 -18.37
C ASP A 84 -7.67 0.73 -16.98
N LEU A 85 -6.66 0.08 -16.42
CA LEU A 85 -6.27 0.24 -15.02
C LEU A 85 -4.77 0.46 -14.89
N ASP A 86 -4.40 1.38 -14.01
CA ASP A 86 -3.02 1.70 -13.70
C ASP A 86 -2.74 1.45 -12.22
N LEU A 87 -1.69 0.69 -11.93
CA LEU A 87 -1.16 0.47 -10.59
C LEU A 87 0.25 1.06 -10.51
N ALA A 88 0.39 2.21 -9.85
CA ALA A 88 1.67 2.83 -9.58
C ALA A 88 2.12 2.50 -8.16
N THR A 89 3.31 1.92 -8.01
CA THR A 89 3.89 1.64 -6.69
C THR A 89 5.40 1.54 -6.70
N GLU A 90 6.06 1.73 -5.57
CA GLU A 90 7.51 1.56 -5.43
C GLU A 90 7.93 0.10 -5.72
N TRP A 91 7.22 -0.86 -5.12
CA TRP A 91 7.51 -2.28 -5.22
C TRP A 91 6.26 -3.15 -4.98
N ILE A 92 6.31 -4.39 -5.47
CA ILE A 92 5.30 -5.42 -5.20
C ILE A 92 5.99 -6.68 -4.67
N MET A 93 5.59 -7.15 -3.50
CA MET A 93 5.99 -8.44 -2.94
C MET A 93 4.85 -9.44 -3.09
N VAL A 94 5.10 -10.56 -3.77
CA VAL A 94 4.09 -11.58 -4.10
C VAL A 94 4.40 -12.87 -3.36
N HIS A 95 3.63 -13.15 -2.31
CA HIS A 95 3.61 -14.43 -1.61
C HIS A 95 2.45 -15.32 -2.07
N GLY A 96 1.32 -14.71 -2.40
CA GLY A 96 0.15 -15.38 -2.96
C GLY A 96 0.11 -15.23 -4.48
N GLU A 97 -0.87 -14.48 -5.02
CA GLU A 97 -1.06 -14.37 -6.46
C GLU A 97 -1.29 -12.92 -6.92
N LEU A 98 -0.54 -12.51 -7.95
CA LEU A 98 -0.84 -11.33 -8.76
C LEU A 98 -1.31 -11.80 -10.14
N GLU A 99 -2.56 -11.49 -10.51
CA GLU A 99 -3.20 -11.93 -11.75
C GLU A 99 -3.77 -10.75 -12.55
N ILE A 100 -3.26 -10.49 -13.75
CA ILE A 100 -3.91 -9.57 -14.69
C ILE A 100 -4.87 -10.35 -15.59
N GLY A 101 -4.42 -11.49 -16.08
CA GLY A 101 -5.19 -12.47 -16.82
C GLY A 101 -4.47 -13.81 -16.79
N THR A 102 -5.06 -14.84 -17.40
CA THR A 102 -4.44 -16.18 -17.53
C THR A 102 -4.39 -16.59 -18.99
N GLU A 103 -3.61 -17.61 -19.33
CA GLU A 103 -3.62 -18.18 -20.69
C GLU A 103 -5.02 -18.64 -21.12
N ALA A 104 -5.77 -19.26 -20.20
CA ALA A 104 -7.12 -19.73 -20.47
C ALA A 104 -8.16 -18.59 -20.53
N ASN A 105 -7.94 -17.51 -19.79
CA ASN A 105 -8.80 -16.33 -19.76
C ASN A 105 -7.94 -15.06 -19.83
N PRO A 106 -7.54 -14.64 -21.04
CA PRO A 106 -6.71 -13.47 -21.23
C PRO A 106 -7.42 -12.19 -20.80
N HIS A 107 -6.66 -11.24 -20.26
CA HIS A 107 -7.20 -9.92 -19.90
C HIS A 107 -7.67 -9.17 -21.15
N THR A 108 -8.83 -8.53 -21.06
CA THR A 108 -9.50 -7.89 -22.21
C THR A 108 -9.31 -6.38 -22.26
N ARG A 109 -8.65 -5.80 -21.25
CA ARG A 109 -8.38 -4.37 -21.10
C ARG A 109 -6.89 -4.11 -20.99
N LYS A 110 -6.50 -2.83 -20.94
CA LYS A 110 -5.11 -2.46 -20.67
C LYS A 110 -4.88 -2.40 -19.16
N ALA A 111 -3.92 -3.19 -18.67
CA ALA A 111 -3.39 -3.07 -17.32
C ALA A 111 -1.95 -2.56 -17.37
N THR A 112 -1.65 -1.47 -16.66
CA THR A 112 -0.30 -0.92 -16.53
C THR A 112 0.17 -1.04 -15.08
N ILE A 113 1.32 -1.68 -14.87
CA ILE A 113 2.03 -1.61 -13.59
C ILE A 113 3.23 -0.68 -13.77
N THR A 114 3.30 0.39 -12.96
CA THR A 114 4.42 1.34 -12.95
C THR A 114 5.18 1.21 -11.65
N LEU A 115 6.44 0.80 -11.73
CA LEU A 115 7.37 0.78 -10.60
C LEU A 115 8.09 2.12 -10.49
N THR A 116 7.73 2.91 -9.47
CA THR A 116 8.04 4.35 -9.43
C THR A 116 9.44 4.70 -8.93
N ASP A 117 9.93 4.02 -7.89
CA ASP A 117 11.20 4.35 -7.21
C ASP A 117 11.34 5.85 -6.91
N ASN A 118 10.33 6.44 -6.29
CA ASN A 118 10.42 7.77 -5.71
C ASN A 118 11.17 7.74 -4.37
N VAL A 119 11.24 6.58 -3.70
CA VAL A 119 11.93 6.39 -2.41
C VAL A 119 13.28 5.71 -2.64
N LYS A 120 14.31 6.52 -2.90
CA LYS A 120 15.65 6.03 -3.23
C LYS A 120 16.31 5.28 -2.06
N GLY A 121 16.91 4.14 -2.36
CA GLY A 121 17.74 3.39 -1.42
C GLY A 121 16.95 2.62 -0.36
N GLU A 122 15.63 2.45 -0.54
CA GLU A 122 14.86 1.51 0.28
C GLU A 122 15.37 0.08 0.04
N GLN A 123 15.30 -0.76 1.06
CA GLN A 123 15.69 -2.17 0.95
C GLN A 123 14.53 -3.03 1.40
N VAL A 124 13.77 -3.53 0.42
CA VAL A 124 12.66 -4.45 0.68
C VAL A 124 13.25 -5.83 0.89
N MET A 125 13.43 -6.23 2.14
CA MET A 125 14.00 -7.55 2.51
C MET A 125 15.38 -7.83 1.88
N GLY A 126 16.16 -6.78 1.58
CA GLY A 126 17.46 -6.90 0.91
C GLY A 126 17.39 -7.18 -0.59
N MET A 127 16.20 -7.11 -1.20
CA MET A 127 15.95 -7.37 -2.62
C MET A 127 15.95 -6.10 -3.49
N GLY A 128 16.27 -4.95 -2.91
CA GLY A 128 16.19 -3.63 -3.55
C GLY A 128 14.88 -2.88 -3.28
N ASP A 129 14.74 -1.70 -3.87
CA ASP A 129 13.61 -0.76 -3.72
C ASP A 129 12.62 -0.79 -4.88
N ARG A 130 12.96 -1.47 -5.99
CA ARG A 130 12.16 -1.46 -7.22
C ARG A 130 12.03 -2.84 -7.84
N GLY A 131 10.84 -3.40 -7.84
CA GLY A 131 10.59 -4.68 -8.50
C GLY A 131 9.23 -5.31 -8.20
N ILE A 132 8.93 -6.36 -8.96
CA ILE A 132 7.95 -7.38 -8.57
C ILE A 132 8.76 -8.56 -8.04
N MET A 133 8.68 -8.80 -6.74
CA MET A 133 9.46 -9.79 -6.02
C MET A 133 8.57 -10.99 -5.70
N LEU A 134 8.92 -12.16 -6.19
CA LEU A 134 8.19 -13.39 -5.90
C LEU A 134 8.84 -14.12 -4.73
N SER A 135 8.03 -14.51 -3.75
CA SER A 135 8.44 -15.30 -2.59
C SER A 135 7.40 -16.39 -2.32
N GLY A 136 7.47 -17.45 -3.12
CA GLY A 136 6.53 -18.58 -3.07
C GLY A 136 5.20 -18.38 -3.80
N GLY A 137 4.97 -17.17 -4.35
CA GLY A 137 3.74 -16.83 -5.05
C GLY A 137 3.73 -17.10 -6.55
N THR A 138 2.61 -16.76 -7.19
CA THR A 138 2.36 -16.87 -8.64
C THR A 138 2.16 -15.50 -9.26
N LEU A 139 2.70 -15.33 -10.47
CA LEU A 139 2.54 -14.14 -11.29
C LEU A 139 1.94 -14.55 -12.63
N ASN A 140 0.72 -14.07 -12.90
CA ASN A 140 -0.02 -14.29 -14.14
C ASN A 140 -0.25 -12.92 -14.80
N LEU A 141 0.34 -12.70 -15.99
CA LEU A 141 0.34 -11.42 -16.71
C LEU A 141 -0.27 -11.57 -18.09
#